data_AF-A0A518CDZ4-F1
#
_entry.id   AF-A0A518CDZ4-F1
#
_cell.length_a   1.000
_cell.length_b   1.000
_cell.length_c   1.000
_cell.angle_alpha   90.00
_cell.angle_beta   90.00
_cell.angle_gamma   90.00
#
_symmetry.space_group_name_H-M   'P 1'
#
loop_
_entity.id
_entity.type
_entity.pdbx_description
1 polymer ?
#
loop_
_entity_poly.entity_id
_entity_poly.type
_entity_poly.pdbx_seq_one_letter_code
_entity_poly.pdbx_strand_id
1 'polypeptide(L)'
;MDGPQITAWTIRLALLALMASIVLRMVRPWWVMNVGTQRSIWTFACGLFLAHIAAGMHYYHDWSNAAAYADTAQQTYDKLGVRFGGGVYVNHFMAVVWVADVLWWWIAPLSYARRSPRWEQGIVGFFLFIAFNGLIVFKEGPLRVAGLIGFTVLGLVWLTVTFLPIPKTKLAESSDW
;
A
#
# COMPACT_ATOMS: atom_id res chain seq x y z
N MET A 1 22.45 3.96 13.05
CA MET A 1 21.48 4.56 12.11
C MET A 1 20.52 5.37 12.94
N ASP A 2 20.31 6.63 12.60
CA ASP A 2 19.46 7.52 13.39
C ASP A 2 17.99 7.10 13.22
N GLY A 3 17.20 7.09 14.30
CA GLY A 3 15.77 6.75 14.29
C GLY A 3 14.94 7.41 13.17
N PRO A 4 15.20 8.69 12.83
CA PRO A 4 14.56 9.35 11.69
C PRO A 4 14.81 8.70 10.33
N GLN A 5 16.02 8.21 10.09
CA GLN A 5 16.37 7.57 8.82
C GLN A 5 15.70 6.20 8.69
N ILE A 6 15.63 5.43 9.79
CA ILE A 6 14.95 4.13 9.83
C ILE A 6 13.46 4.32 9.50
N THR A 7 12.82 5.31 10.14
CA THR A 7 11.40 5.62 9.92
C THR A 7 11.13 6.07 8.48
N ALA A 8 12.06 6.82 7.87
CA ALA A 8 11.95 7.26 6.49
C ALA A 8 12.16 6.13 5.46
N TRP A 9 13.12 5.23 5.68
CA TRP A 9 13.38 4.11 4.77
C TRP A 9 12.30 3.04 4.86
N THR A 10 11.80 2.75 6.05
CA THR A 10 10.71 1.76 6.25
C THR A 10 9.45 2.16 5.47
N ILE A 11 9.01 3.42 5.54
CA ILE A 11 7.83 3.85 4.76
C ILE A 11 8.08 3.86 3.25
N ARG A 12 9.29 4.26 2.81
CA ARG A 12 9.64 4.25 1.37
C ARG A 12 9.60 2.83 0.82
N LEU A 13 10.20 1.88 1.52
CA LEU A 13 10.19 0.47 1.14
C LEU A 13 8.79 -0.12 1.22
N ALA A 14 7.99 0.22 2.24
CA ALA A 14 6.60 -0.21 2.36
C ALA A 14 5.75 0.27 1.18
N LEU A 15 5.89 1.55 0.80
CA LEU A 15 5.17 2.13 -0.33
C LEU A 15 5.61 1.54 -1.66
N LEU A 16 6.92 1.38 -1.89
CA LEU A 16 7.44 0.72 -3.09
C LEU A 16 6.91 -0.72 -3.20
N ALA A 17 6.93 -1.47 -2.10
CA ALA A 17 6.43 -2.84 -2.06
C ALA A 17 4.91 -2.91 -2.27
N LEU A 18 4.16 -1.96 -1.70
CA LEU A 18 2.71 -1.83 -1.92
C LEU A 18 2.40 -1.56 -3.41
N MET A 19 3.05 -0.55 -3.99
CA MET A 19 2.84 -0.18 -5.39
C MET A 19 3.23 -1.31 -6.33
N ALA A 20 4.38 -1.95 -6.10
CA ALA A 20 4.79 -3.14 -6.84
C ALA A 20 3.75 -4.26 -6.72
N SER A 21 3.24 -4.54 -5.51
CA SER A 21 2.20 -5.56 -5.31
C SER A 21 0.93 -5.27 -6.11
N ILE A 22 0.50 -4.00 -6.17
CA ILE A 22 -0.69 -3.59 -6.91
C ILE A 22 -0.46 -3.72 -8.41
N VAL A 23 0.68 -3.24 -8.92
CA VAL A 23 1.04 -3.38 -10.34
C VAL A 23 1.08 -4.86 -10.74
N LEU A 24 1.72 -5.71 -9.94
CA LEU A 24 1.79 -7.17 -10.19
C LEU A 24 0.41 -7.84 -10.18
N ARG A 25 -0.53 -7.35 -9.37
CA ARG A 25 -1.92 -7.82 -9.40
C ARG A 25 -2.66 -7.33 -10.65
N MET A 26 -2.42 -6.10 -11.11
CA MET A 26 -3.02 -5.56 -12.32
C MET A 26 -2.54 -6.26 -13.59
N VAL A 27 -1.24 -6.57 -13.70
CA VAL A 27 -0.68 -7.27 -14.87
C VAL A 27 -0.92 -8.79 -14.84
N ARG A 28 -1.65 -9.32 -13.85
CA ARG A 28 -1.95 -10.75 -13.72
C ARG A 28 -2.55 -11.41 -14.98
N PRO A 29 -3.40 -10.74 -15.79
CA PRO A 29 -3.88 -11.31 -17.06
C PRO A 29 -2.76 -11.54 -18.09
N TRP A 30 -1.63 -10.84 -17.95
CA TRP A 30 -0.49 -10.83 -18.86
C TRP A 30 0.69 -11.63 -18.31
N TRP A 31 0.83 -11.70 -16.97
CA TRP A 31 1.92 -12.40 -16.30
C TRP A 31 1.39 -13.29 -15.16
N VAL A 32 1.52 -14.61 -15.32
CA VAL A 32 1.13 -15.57 -14.29
C VAL A 32 2.26 -15.68 -13.26
N MET A 33 2.09 -15.04 -12.11
CA MET A 33 2.97 -15.21 -10.95
C MET A 33 2.47 -16.33 -10.04
N ASN A 34 3.41 -17.01 -9.37
CA ASN A 34 3.11 -17.94 -8.30
C ASN A 34 2.37 -17.20 -7.16
N VAL A 35 1.24 -17.75 -6.73
CA VAL A 35 0.41 -17.24 -5.63
C VAL A 35 1.23 -17.11 -4.33
N GLY A 36 2.18 -18.03 -4.11
CA GLY A 36 3.10 -17.99 -2.97
C GLY A 36 3.96 -16.73 -2.97
N THR A 37 4.54 -16.36 -4.12
CA THR A 37 5.35 -15.14 -4.26
C THR A 37 4.51 -13.88 -4.04
N GLN A 38 3.31 -13.82 -4.63
CA GLN A 38 2.39 -12.68 -4.42
C GLN A 38 2.01 -12.52 -2.94
N ARG A 39 1.72 -13.63 -2.27
CA ARG A 39 1.42 -13.64 -0.83
C ARG A 39 2.60 -13.17 0.01
N SER A 40 3.82 -13.62 -0.31
CA SER A 40 5.04 -13.21 0.39
C SER A 40 5.32 -11.72 0.23
N ILE A 41 5.21 -11.17 -0.99
CA ILE A 41 5.41 -9.73 -1.22
C ILE A 41 4.36 -8.91 -0.47
N TRP A 42 3.09 -9.32 -0.50
CA TRP A 42 2.01 -8.64 0.22
C TRP A 42 2.21 -8.65 1.74
N THR A 43 2.63 -9.80 2.28
CA THR A 43 2.94 -9.97 3.71
C THR A 43 4.15 -9.13 4.12
N PHE A 44 5.20 -9.13 3.27
CA PHE A 44 6.40 -8.35 3.51
C PHE A 44 6.14 -6.84 3.50
N ALA A 45 5.33 -6.36 2.55
CA ALA A 45 4.88 -4.96 2.50
C ALA A 45 4.10 -4.57 3.76
N CYS A 46 3.20 -5.44 4.23
CA CYS A 46 2.48 -5.25 5.50
C CYS A 46 3.45 -5.17 6.69
N GLY A 47 4.44 -6.07 6.76
CA GLY A 47 5.45 -6.06 7.82
C GLY A 47 6.27 -4.77 7.86
N LEU A 48 6.68 -4.26 6.69
CA LEU A 48 7.37 -2.97 6.59
C LEU A 48 6.51 -1.79 7.05
N PHE A 49 5.21 -1.81 6.75
CA PHE A 49 4.27 -0.78 7.21
C PHE A 49 4.08 -0.80 8.73
N LEU A 50 3.96 -1.99 9.33
CA LEU A 50 3.92 -2.13 10.79
C LEU A 50 5.21 -1.64 11.45
N ALA A 51 6.37 -2.01 10.87
CA ALA A 51 7.66 -1.53 11.34
C ALA A 51 7.77 0.00 11.27
N HIS A 52 7.21 0.62 10.22
CA HIS A 52 7.13 2.07 10.11
C HIS A 52 6.29 2.71 11.24
N ILE A 53 5.09 2.18 11.51
CA ILE A 53 4.23 2.67 12.61
C ILE A 53 4.95 2.51 13.95
N ALA A 54 5.53 1.33 14.20
CA ALA A 54 6.26 1.06 15.45
C ALA A 54 7.47 1.99 15.61
N ALA A 55 8.26 2.22 14.55
CA ALA A 55 9.38 3.16 14.57
C ALA A 55 8.90 4.60 14.82
N GLY A 56 7.80 5.02 14.18
CA GLY A 56 7.19 6.32 14.43
C GLY A 56 6.78 6.50 15.88
N MET A 57 6.04 5.55 16.43
CA MET A 57 5.59 5.58 17.83
C MET A 57 6.75 5.52 18.82
N HIS A 58 7.77 4.72 18.54
CA HIS A 58 8.91 4.55 19.43
C HIS A 58 9.88 5.74 19.42
N TYR A 59 10.21 6.31 18.25
CA TYR A 59 11.22 7.35 18.14
C TYR A 59 10.67 8.78 18.27
N TYR A 60 9.39 9.02 17.96
CA TYR A 60 8.84 10.37 17.90
C TYR A 60 7.75 10.65 18.93
N HIS A 61 7.10 9.61 19.44
CA HIS A 61 5.90 9.79 20.25
C HIS A 61 5.93 9.04 21.59
N ASP A 62 7.04 8.37 21.94
CA ASP A 62 7.19 7.58 23.18
C ASP A 62 5.99 6.67 23.47
N TRP A 63 5.41 6.10 22.41
CA TRP A 63 4.17 5.30 22.45
C TRP A 63 2.90 6.02 22.93
N SER A 64 2.94 7.35 23.08
CA SER A 64 1.80 8.20 23.39
C SER A 64 0.97 8.52 22.15
N ASN A 65 -0.20 7.88 22.06
CA ASN A 65 -1.18 8.17 21.01
C ASN A 65 -1.67 9.63 21.04
N ALA A 66 -1.74 10.24 22.23
CA ALA A 66 -2.12 11.64 22.39
C ALA A 66 -1.06 12.58 21.79
N ALA A 67 0.23 12.28 21.98
CA ALA A 67 1.32 13.03 21.36
C ALA A 67 1.31 12.91 19.83
N ALA A 68 1.14 11.69 19.31
CA ALA A 68 1.03 11.45 17.87
C ALA A 68 -0.15 12.20 17.23
N TYR A 69 -1.30 12.23 17.91
CA TYR A 69 -2.48 12.97 17.46
C TYR A 69 -2.24 14.47 17.45
N ALA A 70 -1.66 15.03 18.52
CA ALA A 70 -1.39 16.46 18.63
C ALA A 70 -0.39 16.92 17.57
N ASP A 71 0.69 16.17 17.35
CA ASP A 71 1.70 16.48 16.35
C ASP A 71 1.12 16.40 14.93
N THR A 72 0.31 15.39 14.63
CA THR A 72 -0.37 15.28 13.33
C THR A 72 -1.40 16.39 13.12
N ALA A 73 -2.10 16.81 14.17
CA ALA A 73 -3.02 17.93 14.11
C ALA A 73 -2.29 19.25 13.82
N GLN A 74 -1.08 19.43 14.37
CA GLN A 74 -0.24 20.58 14.09
C GLN A 74 0.26 20.55 12.63
N GLN A 75 0.81 19.42 12.17
CA GLN A 75 1.25 19.27 10.78
C GLN A 75 0.12 19.51 9.78
N THR A 76 -1.10 19.07 10.09
CA THR A 76 -2.27 19.29 9.25
C THR A 76 -2.70 20.76 9.25
N TYR A 77 -2.58 21.45 10.38
CA TYR A 77 -2.82 22.88 10.45
C TYR A 77 -1.81 23.67 9.62
N ASP A 78 -0.52 23.33 9.71
CA ASP A 78 0.54 24.02 8.98
C ASP A 78 0.41 23.83 7.46
N LYS A 79 -0.17 22.71 7.00
CA LYS A 79 -0.33 22.39 5.57
C LYS A 79 -1.68 22.75 4.98
N LEU A 80 -2.77 22.50 5.71
CA LEU A 80 -4.15 22.62 5.23
C LEU A 80 -4.96 23.68 5.98
N GLY A 81 -4.39 24.31 7.01
CA GLY A 81 -5.09 25.27 7.87
C GLY A 81 -6.10 24.64 8.83
N VAL A 82 -6.20 23.31 8.87
CA VAL A 82 -7.17 22.57 9.70
C VAL A 82 -6.41 21.74 10.75
N ARG A 83 -6.73 21.94 12.04
CA ARG A 83 -6.20 21.09 13.13
C ARG A 83 -6.92 19.75 13.15
N PHE A 84 -6.46 18.81 12.31
CA PHE A 84 -7.01 17.46 12.25
C PHE A 84 -5.91 16.40 12.42
N GLY A 85 -5.88 15.73 13.58
CA GLY A 85 -4.90 14.68 13.90
C GLY A 85 -5.33 13.27 13.47
N GLY A 86 -6.51 13.14 12.84
CA GLY A 86 -7.13 11.84 12.55
C GLY A 86 -6.34 10.96 11.59
N GLY A 87 -5.37 11.52 10.85
CA GLY A 87 -4.49 10.76 9.96
C GLY A 87 -3.74 9.63 10.67
N VAL A 88 -3.38 9.81 11.95
CA VAL A 88 -2.77 8.75 12.77
C VAL A 88 -3.72 7.56 12.90
N TYR A 89 -4.98 7.80 13.26
CA TYR A 89 -5.97 6.73 13.41
C TYR A 89 -6.29 6.05 12.08
N VAL A 90 -6.33 6.80 10.98
CA VAL A 90 -6.52 6.22 9.64
C VAL A 90 -5.36 5.29 9.26
N ASN A 91 -4.12 5.65 9.58
CA ASN A 91 -2.95 4.78 9.36
C ASN A 91 -2.98 3.53 10.24
N HIS A 92 -3.38 3.65 11.51
CA HIS A 92 -3.57 2.49 12.39
C HIS A 92 -4.70 1.58 11.89
N PHE A 93 -5.80 2.16 11.41
CA PHE A 93 -6.89 1.41 10.82
C PHE A 93 -6.45 0.68 9.55
N MET A 94 -5.65 1.32 8.70
CA MET A 94 -5.01 0.66 7.55
C MET A 94 -4.15 -0.54 7.98
N ALA A 95 -3.36 -0.40 9.05
CA ALA A 95 -2.56 -1.51 9.56
C ALA A 95 -3.45 -2.69 9.99
N VAL A 96 -4.53 -2.41 10.72
CA VAL A 96 -5.49 -3.45 11.15
C VAL A 96 -6.12 -4.15 9.94
N VAL A 97 -6.61 -3.38 8.96
CA VAL A 97 -7.21 -3.93 7.73
C VAL A 97 -6.21 -4.77 6.95
N TRP A 98 -4.96 -4.31 6.82
CA TRP A 98 -3.93 -5.02 6.08
C TRP A 98 -3.50 -6.32 6.78
N VAL A 99 -3.31 -6.29 8.09
CA VAL A 99 -3.02 -7.48 8.88
C VAL A 99 -4.16 -8.49 8.78
N ALA A 100 -5.42 -8.04 8.88
CA ALA A 100 -6.58 -8.91 8.71
C ALA A 100 -6.62 -9.56 7.31
N ASP A 101 -6.33 -8.80 6.25
CA ASP A 101 -6.27 -9.31 4.88
C ASP A 101 -5.16 -10.35 4.71
N VAL A 102 -3.97 -10.09 5.27
CA VAL A 102 -2.84 -11.04 5.28
C VAL A 102 -3.21 -12.30 6.04
N LEU A 103 -3.75 -12.18 7.25
CA LEU A 103 -4.17 -13.32 8.06
C LEU A 103 -5.25 -14.15 7.35
N TRP A 104 -6.22 -13.49 6.71
CA TRP A 104 -7.24 -14.19 5.93
C TRP A 104 -6.62 -14.99 4.77
N TRP A 105 -5.62 -14.44 4.09
CA TRP A 105 -4.89 -15.15 3.03
C TRP A 105 -4.10 -16.36 3.55
N TRP A 106 -3.49 -16.26 4.73
CA TRP A 106 -2.72 -17.35 5.32
C TRP A 106 -3.60 -18.45 5.94
N ILE A 107 -4.67 -18.08 6.64
CA ILE A 107 -5.53 -19.02 7.37
C ILE A 107 -6.50 -19.74 6.42
N ALA A 108 -7.06 -19.02 5.44
CA ALA A 108 -8.11 -19.55 4.57
C ALA A 108 -7.83 -19.23 3.09
N PRO A 109 -6.77 -19.79 2.48
CA PRO A 109 -6.36 -19.45 1.11
C PRO A 109 -7.45 -19.74 0.06
N LEU A 110 -8.24 -20.81 0.24
CA LEU A 110 -9.37 -21.14 -0.65
C LEU A 110 -10.56 -20.18 -0.51
N SER A 111 -10.76 -19.60 0.68
CA SER A 111 -11.77 -18.54 0.89
C SER A 111 -11.28 -17.23 0.29
N TYR A 112 -10.00 -16.90 0.51
CA TYR A 112 -9.38 -15.69 0.00
C TYR A 112 -9.35 -15.67 -1.53
N ALA A 113 -9.12 -16.82 -2.18
CA ALA A 113 -9.21 -16.96 -3.62
C ALA A 113 -10.62 -16.73 -4.19
N ARG A 114 -11.67 -16.92 -3.37
CA ARG A 114 -13.08 -16.72 -3.73
C ARG A 114 -13.61 -15.31 -3.39
N ARG A 115 -12.72 -14.40 -2.98
CA ARG A 115 -13.13 -13.03 -2.62
C ARG A 115 -13.81 -12.31 -3.79
N SER A 116 -14.71 -11.40 -3.46
CA SER A 116 -15.32 -10.52 -4.45
C SER A 116 -14.27 -9.55 -5.03
N PRO A 117 -14.24 -9.33 -6.36
CA PRO A 117 -13.37 -8.33 -6.98
C PRO A 117 -13.60 -6.91 -6.44
N ARG A 118 -14.83 -6.58 -6.03
CA ARG A 118 -15.17 -5.26 -5.45
C ARG A 118 -14.52 -5.03 -4.09
N TRP A 119 -14.40 -6.10 -3.29
CA TRP A 119 -13.74 -6.02 -1.99
C TRP A 119 -12.24 -5.75 -2.15
N GLU A 120 -11.60 -6.43 -3.10
CA GLU A 120 -10.21 -6.19 -3.45
C GLU A 120 -9.98 -4.76 -3.95
N GLN A 121 -10.84 -4.27 -4.86
CA GLN A 121 -10.80 -2.89 -5.34
C GLN A 121 -10.97 -1.88 -4.21
N GLY A 122 -11.87 -2.16 -3.25
CA GLY A 122 -12.07 -1.32 -2.07
C GLY A 122 -10.83 -1.23 -1.19
N ILE A 123 -10.20 -2.37 -0.85
CA ILE A 123 -8.97 -2.40 -0.06
C ILE A 123 -7.83 -1.68 -0.78
N VAL A 124 -7.61 -1.99 -2.06
CA VAL A 124 -6.55 -1.35 -2.86
C VAL A 124 -6.79 0.15 -2.98
N GLY A 125 -8.03 0.57 -3.26
CA GLY A 125 -8.42 1.97 -3.34
C GLY A 125 -8.20 2.70 -2.02
N PHE A 126 -8.56 2.09 -0.90
CA PHE A 126 -8.32 2.63 0.43
C PHE A 126 -6.83 2.80 0.73
N PHE A 127 -5.99 1.82 0.40
CA PHE A 127 -4.54 1.90 0.61
C PHE A 127 -3.89 2.94 -0.30
N LEU A 128 -4.32 3.02 -1.56
CA LEU A 128 -3.87 4.05 -2.50
C LEU A 128 -4.28 5.45 -2.05
N PHE A 129 -5.49 5.61 -1.51
CA PHE A 129 -5.94 6.89 -0.96
C PHE A 129 -5.04 7.37 0.19
N ILE A 130 -4.72 6.48 1.13
CA ILE A 130 -3.81 6.81 2.24
C ILE A 130 -2.40 7.12 1.72
N ALA A 131 -1.87 6.29 0.83
CA ALA A 131 -0.56 6.51 0.22
C ALA A 131 -0.49 7.84 -0.55
N PHE A 132 -1.56 8.20 -1.27
CA PHE A 132 -1.66 9.46 -2.00
C PHE A 132 -1.60 10.65 -1.05
N ASN A 133 -2.43 10.66 0.00
CA ASN A 133 -2.43 11.71 1.00
C ASN A 133 -1.06 11.81 1.69
N GLY A 134 -0.50 10.68 2.13
CA GLY A 134 0.78 10.63 2.81
C GLY A 134 1.95 11.13 1.95
N LEU A 135 1.98 10.82 0.66
CA LEU A 135 3.14 11.07 -0.20
C LEU A 135 3.03 12.35 -1.03
N ILE A 136 1.82 12.73 -1.45
CA ILE A 136 1.59 13.87 -2.35
C ILE A 136 1.10 15.09 -1.57
N VAL A 137 0.16 14.91 -0.63
CA VAL A 137 -0.43 16.03 0.12
C VAL A 137 0.52 16.48 1.23
N PHE A 138 0.93 15.55 2.11
CA PHE A 138 1.68 15.90 3.32
C PHE A 138 3.19 16.06 3.12
N LYS A 139 3.80 15.35 2.17
CA LYS A 139 5.25 15.45 1.90
C LYS A 139 5.54 16.50 0.83
N GLU A 140 6.72 17.11 0.93
CA GLU A 140 7.25 18.10 0.00
C GLU A 140 8.57 17.63 -0.64
N GLY A 141 9.00 18.35 -1.68
CA GLY A 141 10.29 18.13 -2.33
C GLY A 141 10.35 16.82 -3.14
N PRO A 142 11.52 16.15 -3.20
CA PRO A 142 11.74 14.99 -4.05
C PRO A 142 10.78 13.82 -3.81
N LEU A 143 10.29 13.64 -2.57
CA LEU A 143 9.36 12.57 -2.23
C LEU A 143 7.97 12.76 -2.83
N ARG A 144 7.50 14.01 -2.94
CA ARG A 144 6.23 14.35 -3.61
C ARG A 144 6.32 14.00 -5.10
N VAL A 145 7.44 14.33 -5.74
CA VAL A 145 7.69 14.03 -7.15
C VAL A 145 7.75 12.52 -7.38
N ALA A 146 8.47 11.78 -6.52
CA ALA A 146 8.49 10.32 -6.58
C ALA A 146 7.09 9.71 -6.45
N GLY A 147 6.26 10.26 -5.55
CA GLY A 147 4.86 9.86 -5.43
C GLY A 147 4.04 10.13 -6.69
N LEU A 148 4.13 11.33 -7.25
CA LEU A 148 3.46 11.67 -8.51
C LEU A 148 3.86 10.72 -9.64
N ILE A 149 5.16 10.42 -9.80
CA ILE A 149 5.65 9.47 -10.80
C ILE A 149 5.05 8.09 -10.55
N GLY A 150 5.11 7.59 -9.31
CA GLY A 150 4.56 6.27 -8.97
C GLY A 150 3.07 6.15 -9.26
N PHE A 151 2.26 7.14 -8.86
CA PHE A 151 0.82 7.16 -9.13
C PHE A 151 0.52 7.30 -10.63
N THR A 152 1.33 8.06 -11.37
CA THR A 152 1.21 8.18 -12.83
C THR A 152 1.48 6.83 -13.50
N VAL A 153 2.55 6.14 -13.12
CA VAL A 153 2.86 4.79 -13.62
C VAL A 153 1.71 3.83 -13.31
N LEU A 154 1.16 3.87 -12.10
CA LEU A 154 0.04 3.03 -11.71
C LEU A 154 -1.21 3.30 -12.57
N GLY A 155 -1.51 4.58 -12.83
CA GLY A 155 -2.62 4.98 -13.71
C GLY A 155 -2.41 4.55 -15.16
N LEU A 156 -1.19 4.70 -15.69
CA LEU A 156 -0.83 4.24 -17.02
C LEU A 156 -0.95 2.72 -17.15
N VAL A 157 -0.46 1.96 -16.17
CA VAL A 157 -0.61 0.49 -16.13
C VAL A 157 -2.08 0.09 -16.07
N TRP A 158 -2.89 0.79 -15.28
CA TRP A 158 -4.32 0.51 -15.20
C TRP A 158 -5.02 0.76 -16.55
N LEU A 159 -4.72 1.88 -17.22
CA LEU A 159 -5.25 2.20 -18.54
C LEU A 159 -4.81 1.15 -19.57
N THR A 160 -3.52 0.81 -19.62
CA THR A 160 -3.01 -0.16 -20.60
C THR A 160 -3.66 -1.52 -20.41
N VAL A 161 -3.77 -2.03 -19.17
CA VAL A 161 -4.42 -3.33 -18.91
C VAL A 161 -5.92 -3.30 -19.22
N THR A 162 -6.60 -2.18 -19.01
CA THR A 162 -8.04 -2.06 -19.24
C THR A 162 -8.38 -1.95 -20.73
N PHE A 163 -7.53 -1.27 -21.51
CA PHE A 163 -7.81 -0.97 -22.92
C PHE A 163 -7.04 -1.85 -23.92
N LEU A 164 -5.95 -2.50 -23.53
CA LEU A 164 -5.24 -3.43 -24.41
C LEU A 164 -5.86 -4.84 -24.37
N PRO A 165 -6.04 -5.48 -25.53
CA PRO A 165 -6.53 -6.85 -25.60
C PRO A 165 -5.52 -7.82 -24.95
N ILE A 166 -6.03 -8.74 -24.13
CA ILE A 166 -5.23 -9.79 -23.48
C ILE A 166 -4.47 -10.58 -24.56
N PRO A 167 -3.16 -10.82 -24.43
CA PRO A 167 -2.39 -11.63 -25.38
C PRO A 167 -3.02 -13.02 -25.51
N LYS A 168 -3.37 -13.42 -26.74
CA LYS A 168 -3.95 -14.75 -27.04
C LYS A 168 -3.01 -15.93 -26.75
N THR A 169 -1.77 -15.68 -26.33
CA THR A 169 -0.65 -16.62 -26.29
C THR A 169 -0.77 -17.74 -25.25
N LYS A 170 -1.90 -17.89 -24.53
CA LYS A 170 -2.14 -19.02 -23.60
C LYS A 170 -3.33 -19.91 -23.93
N LEU A 171 -4.02 -19.69 -25.07
CA LEU A 171 -5.10 -20.59 -25.51
C LEU A 171 -4.61 -21.72 -26.43
N ALA A 172 -3.36 -21.68 -26.91
CA ALA A 172 -2.82 -22.68 -27.83
C ALA A 172 -2.13 -23.87 -27.16
N GLU A 173 -1.85 -23.82 -25.85
CA GLU A 173 -1.22 -24.95 -25.12
C GLU A 173 -2.25 -25.87 -24.45
N SER A 174 -3.55 -25.58 -24.51
CA SER A 174 -4.59 -26.39 -23.85
C SER A 174 -5.50 -27.18 -24.78
N SER A 175 -5.22 -27.21 -26.09
CA SER A 175 -6.00 -27.95 -27.09
C SER A 175 -5.32 -29.23 -27.60
N ASP A 176 -4.17 -29.59 -27.06
CA ASP A 176 -3.40 -30.79 -27.45
C ASP A 176 -3.53 -31.89 -26.39
N TRP A 177 -4.76 -32.31 -26.09
CA TRP A 177 -5.06 -33.62 -25.46
C TRP A 177 -6.41 -34.15 -25.92
#